data_AF-A0AAD3N7V6-F1
#
_entry.id   AF-A0AAD3N7V6-F1
#
_cell.length_a   1.000
_cell.length_b   1.000
_cell.length_c   1.000
_cell.angle_alpha   90.00
_cell.angle_beta   90.00
_cell.angle_gamma   90.00
#
_symmetry.space_group_name_H-M   'P 1'
#
loop_
_entity.id
_entity.type
_entity.pdbx_description
1 polymer ?
#
loop_
_entity_poly.entity_id
_entity_poly.type
_entity_poly.pdbx_seq_one_letter_code
_entity_poly.pdbx_strand_id
1 'polypeptide(L)'
;MAASCVRTVGSFLGKCGNSCSSINSVTSQLSRQVLLRQICVNSALHKKNQPNRSPPKFTAEFIQQQVEEFNIGKRHLANMMGEDPENFTQEDIDRSIAYLFPSGLFEKRALPVMKHPDKIFPKQKAVQWGEDRRPFHFLFYTGKQSYYSVMHELYDKIQNLEKYQDRLRAKGLLSQDVKQ
;
A
#
# COMPACT_ATOMS: atom_id res chain seq x y z
N MET A 1 13.64 7.99 42.04
CA MET A 1 13.79 9.20 41.20
C MET A 1 13.29 8.89 39.79
N ALA A 2 12.66 9.88 39.15
CA ALA A 2 12.02 9.86 37.83
C ALA A 2 10.76 8.99 37.68
N ALA A 3 9.61 9.67 37.79
CA ALA A 3 8.29 9.17 37.42
C ALA A 3 7.98 9.52 35.96
N SER A 4 7.27 8.64 35.24
CA SER A 4 6.57 9.03 34.01
C SER A 4 5.16 8.44 34.00
N CYS A 5 4.21 9.36 34.00
CA CYS A 5 2.76 9.19 34.00
C CYS A 5 2.28 8.51 32.72
N VAL A 6 1.57 7.37 32.83
CA VAL A 6 0.79 6.80 31.73
C VAL A 6 -0.68 6.91 32.11
N ARG A 7 -1.42 7.75 31.38
CA ARG A 7 -2.88 7.87 31.46
C ARG A 7 -3.50 6.75 30.63
N THR A 8 -4.06 5.75 31.30
CA THR A 8 -4.97 4.77 30.68
C THR A 8 -6.41 5.27 30.88
N VAL A 9 -7.03 5.77 29.81
CA VAL A 9 -8.49 6.00 29.80
C VAL A 9 -9.13 4.66 29.42
N GLY A 10 -9.53 3.90 30.43
CA GLY A 10 -10.33 2.70 30.28
C GLY A 10 -11.75 3.06 29.86
N SER A 11 -12.20 2.53 28.73
CA SER A 11 -13.61 2.54 28.32
C SER A 11 -14.38 1.50 29.14
N PHE A 12 -15.06 1.93 30.21
CA PHE A 12 -16.06 1.11 30.86
C PHE A 12 -17.39 1.26 30.12
N LEU A 13 -17.76 0.21 29.36
CA LEU A 13 -19.12 0.00 28.87
C LEU A 13 -20.04 -0.23 30.07
N GLY A 14 -20.69 0.83 30.56
CA GLY A 14 -21.80 0.74 31.49
C GLY A 14 -23.10 0.46 30.75
N LYS A 15 -23.49 -0.81 30.67
CA LYS A 15 -24.86 -1.23 30.36
C LYS A 15 -25.77 -0.78 31.52
N CYS A 16 -26.56 0.27 31.31
CA CYS A 16 -27.62 0.63 32.25
C CYS A 16 -28.89 -0.13 31.85
N GLY A 17 -29.16 -1.23 32.55
CA GLY A 17 -30.42 -1.94 32.50
C GLY A 17 -31.52 -1.14 33.19
N ASN A 18 -32.73 -1.24 32.64
CA ASN A 18 -33.96 -0.80 33.29
C ASN A 18 -34.21 -1.63 34.56
N SER A 19 -34.37 -0.97 35.69
CA SER A 19 -35.27 -1.43 36.74
C SER A 19 -35.64 -0.29 37.68
N CYS A 20 -36.94 -0.15 37.84
CA CYS A 20 -37.66 0.82 38.62
C CYS A 20 -37.38 0.68 40.13
N SER A 21 -37.29 1.79 40.86
CA SER A 21 -37.49 1.81 42.31
C SER A 21 -38.27 3.06 42.70
N SER A 22 -39.41 2.79 43.32
CA SER A 22 -40.45 3.69 43.83
C SER A 22 -40.01 4.43 45.11
N ILE A 23 -40.88 5.36 45.55
CA ILE A 23 -41.07 5.97 46.90
C ILE A 23 -40.41 7.35 47.05
N ASN A 24 -41.04 8.45 47.52
CA ASN A 24 -42.41 8.88 47.82
C ASN A 24 -42.32 10.40 48.12
N SER A 25 -43.37 11.20 47.86
CA SER A 25 -43.97 12.15 48.84
C SER A 25 -44.98 13.12 48.20
N VAL A 26 -46.01 13.41 48.98
CA VAL A 26 -47.30 14.03 48.68
C VAL A 26 -47.24 15.58 48.69
N THR A 27 -47.91 16.18 47.68
CA THR A 27 -48.58 17.50 47.55
C THR A 27 -48.01 18.79 48.19
N SER A 28 -47.84 19.83 47.35
CA SER A 28 -48.56 21.11 47.49
C SER A 28 -48.50 21.93 46.18
N GLN A 29 -49.50 22.77 45.98
CA GLN A 29 -49.91 23.38 44.72
C GLN A 29 -49.21 24.73 44.42
N LEU A 30 -49.32 25.11 43.13
CA LEU A 30 -49.37 26.47 42.57
C LEU A 30 -48.08 27.21 42.11
N SER A 31 -48.12 27.52 40.82
CA SER A 31 -47.58 28.70 40.13
C SER A 31 -46.10 28.69 39.72
N ARG A 32 -45.86 28.37 38.43
CA ARG A 32 -45.28 29.28 37.42
C ARG A 32 -45.26 28.56 36.08
N GLN A 33 -46.24 28.84 35.21
CA GLN A 33 -46.14 28.47 33.80
C GLN A 33 -45.06 29.34 33.14
N VAL A 34 -43.80 28.95 33.28
CA VAL A 34 -42.74 29.42 32.41
C VAL A 34 -42.87 28.60 31.13
N LEU A 35 -43.48 29.20 30.10
CA LEU A 35 -43.45 28.69 28.73
C LEU A 35 -42.00 28.69 28.25
N LEU A 36 -41.23 27.67 28.62
CA LEU A 36 -39.99 27.32 27.96
C LEU A 36 -40.38 26.84 26.57
N ARG A 37 -40.25 27.73 25.57
CA ARG A 37 -40.28 27.34 24.16
C ARG A 37 -39.18 26.31 23.96
N GLN A 38 -39.54 25.04 23.86
CA GLN A 38 -38.63 24.01 23.41
C GLN A 38 -38.19 24.38 22.00
N ILE A 39 -36.97 24.88 21.86
CA ILE A 39 -36.31 25.01 20.56
C ILE A 39 -36.18 23.58 20.06
N CYS A 40 -36.98 23.21 19.06
CA CYS A 40 -36.88 21.94 18.38
C CYS A 40 -35.52 21.90 17.68
N VAL A 41 -34.52 21.33 18.35
CA VAL A 41 -33.21 21.09 17.75
C VAL A 41 -33.36 19.86 16.87
N ASN A 42 -33.71 20.05 15.60
CA ASN A 42 -33.64 18.95 14.63
C ASN A 42 -32.16 18.51 14.56
N SER A 43 -31.85 17.36 15.14
CA SER A 43 -30.57 16.69 14.91
C SER A 43 -30.61 16.11 13.49
N ALA A 44 -30.31 16.94 12.50
CA ALA A 44 -30.10 16.46 11.15
C ALA A 44 -28.92 15.47 11.19
N LEU A 45 -29.22 14.18 11.07
CA LEU A 45 -28.20 13.14 10.93
C LEU A 45 -27.41 13.44 9.65
N HIS A 46 -26.23 14.04 9.79
CA HIS A 46 -25.31 14.19 8.67
C HIS A 46 -24.98 12.80 8.12
N LYS A 47 -25.35 12.56 6.87
CA LYS A 47 -24.97 11.34 6.15
C LYS A 47 -23.45 11.29 6.10
N LYS A 48 -22.85 10.19 6.59
CA LYS A 48 -21.40 9.99 6.48
C LYS A 48 -21.04 10.00 4.99
N ASN A 49 -20.09 10.86 4.63
CA ASN A 49 -19.55 10.90 3.28
C ASN A 49 -18.92 9.54 2.97
N GLN A 50 -19.25 8.99 1.79
CA GLN A 50 -18.58 7.80 1.27
C GLN A 50 -17.07 8.09 1.21
N PRO A 51 -16.22 7.19 1.70
CA PRO A 51 -14.78 7.37 1.56
C PRO A 51 -14.45 7.49 0.07
N ASN A 52 -13.70 8.53 -0.29
CA ASN A 52 -13.25 8.74 -1.67
C ASN A 52 -12.54 7.49 -2.22
N ARG A 53 -12.66 7.30 -3.54
CA ARG A 53 -12.13 6.16 -4.30
C ARG A 53 -10.68 5.85 -3.88
N SER A 54 -10.45 4.64 -3.37
CA SER A 54 -9.11 4.17 -3.02
C SER A 54 -8.20 4.13 -4.26
N PRO A 55 -6.87 4.22 -4.10
CA PRO A 55 -5.95 4.11 -5.22
C PRO A 55 -6.22 2.82 -6.03
N PRO A 56 -6.14 2.85 -7.37
CA PRO A 56 -6.40 1.68 -8.18
C PRO A 56 -5.42 0.57 -7.81
N LYS A 57 -5.96 -0.57 -7.37
CA LYS A 57 -5.20 -1.80 -7.11
C LYS A 57 -5.31 -2.66 -8.37
N PHE A 58 -4.17 -3.11 -8.89
CA PHE A 58 -4.12 -3.95 -10.08
C PHE A 58 -3.97 -5.39 -9.61
N THR A 59 -5.02 -6.19 -9.76
CA THR A 59 -4.96 -7.62 -9.43
C THR A 59 -4.10 -8.36 -10.44
N ALA A 60 -3.57 -9.52 -10.05
CA ALA A 60 -2.80 -10.36 -10.96
C ALA A 60 -3.62 -10.77 -12.20
N GLU A 61 -4.89 -11.10 -12.00
CA GLU A 61 -5.84 -11.44 -13.07
C GLU A 61 -6.03 -10.29 -14.06
N PHE A 62 -6.16 -9.05 -13.55
CA PHE A 62 -6.29 -7.88 -14.40
C PHE A 62 -5.03 -7.69 -15.27
N ILE A 63 -3.84 -7.84 -14.70
CA ILE A 63 -2.59 -7.72 -15.46
C ILE A 63 -2.51 -8.82 -16.53
N GLN A 64 -2.93 -10.05 -16.24
CA GLN A 64 -2.96 -11.14 -17.20
C GLN A 64 -3.90 -10.84 -18.38
N GLN A 65 -5.12 -10.36 -18.10
CA GLN A 65 -6.07 -9.93 -19.13
C GLN A 65 -5.47 -8.83 -20.02
N GLN A 66 -4.79 -7.85 -19.43
CA GLN A 66 -4.13 -6.78 -20.19
C GLN A 66 -2.98 -7.30 -21.08
N VAL A 67 -2.29 -8.38 -20.68
CA VAL A 67 -1.25 -9.01 -21.52
C VAL A 67 -1.89 -9.69 -22.72
N GLU A 68 -3.00 -10.40 -22.52
CA GLU A 68 -3.75 -11.04 -23.61
C GLU A 68 -4.31 -10.01 -24.60
N GLU A 69 -4.95 -8.95 -24.09
CA GLU A 69 -5.44 -7.83 -24.89
C GLU A 69 -4.32 -7.15 -25.69
N PHE A 70 -3.16 -6.94 -25.07
CA PHE A 70 -1.99 -6.38 -25.75
C PHE A 70 -1.51 -7.29 -26.90
N ASN A 71 -1.47 -8.61 -26.70
CA ASN A 71 -1.03 -9.55 -27.73
C ASN A 71 -2.02 -9.62 -28.92
N ILE A 72 -3.31 -9.58 -28.63
CA ILE A 72 -4.37 -9.50 -29.66
C ILE A 72 -4.26 -8.17 -30.41
N GLY A 73 -4.17 -7.06 -29.68
CA GLY A 73 -4.00 -5.73 -30.24
C GLY A 73 -2.75 -5.58 -31.10
N LYS A 74 -1.63 -6.21 -30.69
CA LYS A 74 -0.38 -6.26 -31.47
C LYS A 74 -0.60 -6.91 -32.84
N ARG A 75 -1.30 -8.05 -32.91
CA ARG A 75 -1.62 -8.73 -34.17
C ARG A 75 -2.54 -7.90 -35.05
N HIS A 76 -3.54 -7.24 -34.47
CA HIS A 76 -4.43 -6.34 -35.21
C HIS A 76 -3.70 -5.11 -35.75
N LEU A 77 -2.78 -4.53 -34.97
CA LEU A 77 -1.97 -3.40 -35.42
C LEU A 77 -1.06 -3.80 -36.58
N ALA A 78 -0.38 -4.95 -36.49
CA ALA A 78 0.42 -5.47 -37.59
C ALA A 78 -0.42 -5.67 -38.86
N ASN A 79 -1.61 -6.26 -38.74
CA ASN A 79 -2.55 -6.43 -39.86
C ASN A 79 -2.99 -5.11 -40.49
N MET A 80 -3.26 -4.06 -39.68
CA MET A 80 -3.60 -2.73 -40.20
C MET A 80 -2.45 -2.07 -40.96
N MET A 81 -1.21 -2.33 -40.53
CA MET A 81 0.00 -1.77 -41.15
C MET A 81 0.55 -2.63 -42.29
N GLY A 82 0.00 -3.84 -42.51
CA GLY A 82 0.49 -4.78 -43.52
C GLY A 82 1.83 -5.43 -43.17
N GLU A 83 2.21 -5.44 -41.90
CA GLU A 83 3.46 -6.02 -41.39
C GLU A 83 3.23 -7.43 -40.83
N ASP A 84 4.30 -8.21 -40.72
CA ASP A 84 4.24 -9.56 -40.13
C ASP A 84 4.11 -9.49 -38.58
N PRO A 85 3.06 -10.09 -37.97
CA PRO A 85 2.85 -10.02 -36.52
C PRO A 85 3.99 -10.59 -35.67
N GLU A 86 4.75 -11.56 -36.19
CA GLU A 86 5.82 -12.22 -35.43
C GLU A 86 7.10 -11.37 -35.38
N ASN A 87 7.44 -10.66 -36.47
CA ASN A 87 8.58 -9.76 -36.54
C ASN A 87 8.29 -8.33 -36.03
N PHE A 88 7.06 -8.06 -35.58
CA PHE A 88 6.63 -6.72 -35.18
C PHE A 88 7.26 -6.29 -33.85
N THR A 89 8.15 -5.29 -33.88
CA THR A 89 8.90 -4.80 -32.72
C THR A 89 8.17 -3.65 -32.00
N GLN A 90 8.63 -3.29 -30.79
CA GLN A 90 8.04 -2.16 -30.06
C GLN A 90 8.24 -0.81 -30.76
N GLU A 91 9.31 -0.66 -31.53
CA GLU A 91 9.57 0.56 -32.30
C GLU A 91 8.56 0.70 -33.44
N ASP A 92 8.22 -0.42 -34.08
CA ASP A 92 7.21 -0.46 -35.15
C ASP A 92 5.83 -0.13 -34.60
N ILE A 93 5.50 -0.62 -33.40
CA ILE A 93 4.29 -0.23 -32.66
C ILE A 93 4.27 1.27 -32.43
N ASP A 94 5.34 1.83 -31.85
CA ASP A 94 5.39 3.26 -31.50
C ASP A 94 5.27 4.15 -32.76
N ARG A 95 5.91 3.76 -33.87
CA ARG A 95 5.77 4.45 -35.18
C ARG A 95 4.36 4.37 -35.73
N SER A 96 3.74 3.19 -35.67
CA SER A 96 2.38 2.96 -36.16
C SER A 96 1.35 3.76 -35.37
N ILE A 97 1.48 3.80 -34.03
CA ILE A 97 0.60 4.59 -33.16
C ILE A 97 0.76 6.10 -33.43
N ALA A 98 1.99 6.58 -33.62
CA ALA A 98 2.23 7.98 -33.96
C ALA A 98 1.62 8.38 -35.31
N TYR A 99 1.57 7.46 -36.27
CA TYR A 99 0.94 7.67 -37.58
C TYR A 99 -0.60 7.63 -37.50
N LEU A 100 -1.17 6.61 -36.85
CA LEU A 100 -2.63 6.43 -36.74
C LEU A 100 -3.30 7.47 -35.84
N PHE A 101 -2.62 7.88 -34.76
CA PHE A 101 -3.13 8.83 -33.76
C PHE A 101 -2.16 10.00 -33.59
N PRO A 102 -2.09 10.92 -34.58
CA PRO A 102 -1.18 12.05 -34.51
C PRO A 102 -1.61 13.00 -33.40
N SER A 103 -0.74 13.21 -32.41
CA SER A 103 -0.96 14.15 -31.30
C SER A 103 0.17 15.19 -31.26
N GLY A 104 -0.21 16.46 -31.15
CA GLY A 104 0.72 17.60 -31.11
C GLY A 104 1.17 18.01 -29.70
N LEU A 105 0.98 17.15 -28.69
CA LEU A 105 1.35 17.47 -27.30
C LEU A 105 2.88 17.45 -27.14
N PHE A 106 3.43 18.48 -26.49
CA PHE A 106 4.87 18.55 -26.19
C PHE A 106 5.30 17.51 -25.15
N GLU A 107 4.42 17.15 -24.20
CA GLU A 107 4.70 16.14 -23.19
C GLU A 107 4.57 14.73 -23.78
N LYS A 108 5.72 14.05 -23.94
CA LYS A 108 5.77 12.68 -24.49
C LYS A 108 4.98 11.65 -23.68
N ARG A 109 4.72 11.90 -22.39
CA ARG A 109 3.94 11.00 -21.51
C ARG A 109 2.43 11.14 -21.72
N ALA A 110 1.98 12.24 -22.30
CA ALA A 110 0.57 12.49 -22.61
C ALA A 110 0.19 12.04 -24.03
N LEU A 111 1.17 11.61 -24.83
CA LEU A 111 0.91 11.05 -26.15
C LEU A 111 0.24 9.67 -26.04
N PRO A 112 -0.52 9.25 -27.06
CA PRO A 112 -1.00 7.88 -27.16
C PRO A 112 0.16 6.88 -27.16
N VAL A 113 0.10 5.85 -26.30
CA VAL A 113 1.16 4.85 -26.16
C VAL A 113 0.54 3.46 -26.02
N MET A 114 1.08 2.49 -26.75
CA MET A 114 0.74 1.06 -26.63
C MET A 114 2.00 0.27 -26.25
N LYS A 115 2.08 -0.21 -25.01
CA LYS A 115 3.25 -0.92 -24.47
C LYS A 115 2.81 -2.15 -23.67
N HIS A 116 3.75 -3.06 -23.44
CA HIS A 116 3.51 -4.20 -22.56
C HIS A 116 3.05 -3.74 -21.15
N PRO A 117 2.03 -4.39 -20.54
CA PRO A 117 1.47 -4.00 -19.25
C PRO A 117 2.51 -3.79 -18.14
N ASP A 118 3.58 -4.57 -18.10
CA ASP A 118 4.67 -4.43 -17.11
C ASP A 118 5.38 -3.07 -17.11
N LYS A 119 5.36 -2.37 -18.25
CA LYS A 119 5.98 -1.04 -18.40
C LYS A 119 4.99 0.09 -18.11
N ILE A 120 3.68 -0.18 -18.20
CA ILE A 120 2.60 0.79 -17.97
C ILE A 120 2.21 0.80 -16.50
N PHE A 121 1.94 -0.37 -15.93
CA PHE A 121 1.48 -0.51 -14.56
C PHE A 121 2.65 -0.51 -13.57
N PRO A 122 2.53 0.18 -12.43
CA PRO A 122 3.54 0.12 -11.40
C PRO A 122 3.61 -1.28 -10.79
N LYS A 123 4.82 -1.80 -10.57
CA LYS A 123 5.05 -3.09 -9.92
C LYS A 123 4.43 -3.07 -8.52
N GLN A 124 3.44 -3.93 -8.29
CA GLN A 124 2.79 -4.07 -7.00
C GLN A 124 3.47 -5.16 -6.19
N LYS A 125 3.55 -4.97 -4.87
CA LYS A 125 4.01 -6.03 -3.98
C LYS A 125 2.92 -7.10 -3.89
N ALA A 126 3.31 -8.35 -4.05
CA ALA A 126 2.43 -9.47 -3.77
C ALA A 126 2.00 -9.46 -2.30
N VAL A 127 0.93 -10.20 -2.00
CA VAL A 127 0.47 -10.43 -0.63
C VAL A 127 1.62 -11.08 0.17
N GLN A 128 1.90 -10.55 1.37
CA GLN A 128 3.08 -10.91 2.16
C GLN A 128 2.79 -12.01 3.20
N TRP A 129 1.57 -12.54 3.22
CA TRP A 129 1.10 -13.59 4.13
C TRP A 129 0.12 -14.52 3.41
N GLY A 130 0.04 -15.76 3.89
CA GLY A 130 -0.90 -16.75 3.37
C GLY A 130 -2.28 -16.65 4.03
N GLU A 131 -3.10 -17.67 3.80
CA GLU A 131 -4.42 -17.82 4.45
C GLU A 131 -4.30 -17.96 5.97
N ASP A 132 -3.19 -18.57 6.43
CA ASP A 132 -2.79 -18.71 7.83
C ASP A 132 -2.45 -17.37 8.51
N ARG A 133 -2.38 -16.28 7.73
CA ARG A 133 -1.97 -14.92 8.14
C ARG A 133 -0.56 -14.85 8.71
N ARG A 134 0.25 -15.89 8.53
CA ARG A 134 1.65 -15.88 8.93
C ARG A 134 2.47 -15.17 7.84
N PRO A 135 3.26 -14.13 8.18
CA PRO A 135 4.12 -13.49 7.20
C PRO A 135 5.14 -14.47 6.63
N PHE A 136 5.38 -14.40 5.31
CA PHE A 136 6.36 -15.27 4.65
C PHE A 136 7.80 -14.92 5.03
N HIS A 137 8.08 -13.65 5.30
CA HIS A 137 9.41 -13.15 5.60
C HIS A 137 9.58 -12.88 7.10
N PHE A 138 10.68 -13.34 7.69
CA PHE A 138 10.95 -13.17 9.13
C PHE A 138 11.11 -11.70 9.55
N LEU A 139 11.70 -10.85 8.70
CA LEU A 139 11.79 -9.39 8.90
C LEU A 139 10.52 -8.61 8.52
N PHE A 140 9.36 -9.26 8.34
CA PHE A 140 8.12 -8.58 7.96
C PHE A 140 7.74 -7.43 8.91
N TYR A 141 7.83 -7.67 10.23
CA TYR A 141 7.45 -6.69 11.25
C TYR A 141 8.38 -5.46 11.35
N THR A 142 9.48 -5.45 10.59
CA THR A 142 10.32 -4.24 10.44
C THR A 142 9.69 -3.18 9.52
N GLY A 143 8.64 -3.55 8.76
CA GLY A 143 7.99 -2.71 7.75
C GLY A 143 8.78 -2.55 6.44
N LYS A 144 10.10 -2.76 6.45
CA LYS A 144 10.99 -2.67 5.28
C LYS A 144 11.78 -3.97 5.09
N GLN A 145 11.06 -5.10 5.00
CA GLN A 145 11.67 -6.44 4.93
C GLN A 145 12.76 -6.57 3.86
N SER A 146 12.52 -6.10 2.63
CA SER A 146 13.48 -6.23 1.52
C SER A 146 14.77 -5.43 1.78
N TYR A 147 14.66 -4.27 2.43
CA TYR A 147 15.82 -3.45 2.77
C TYR A 147 16.68 -4.11 3.85
N TYR A 148 16.05 -4.53 4.95
CA TYR A 148 16.79 -5.13 6.06
C TYR A 148 17.30 -6.54 5.73
N SER A 149 16.66 -7.27 4.82
CA SER A 149 17.19 -8.55 4.32
C SER A 149 18.53 -8.36 3.64
N VAL A 150 18.63 -7.39 2.72
CA VAL A 150 19.89 -7.07 2.03
C VAL A 150 20.96 -6.62 3.03
N MET A 151 20.59 -5.80 4.02
CA MET A 151 21.53 -5.34 5.04
C MET A 151 22.05 -6.48 5.92
N HIS A 152 21.18 -7.43 6.28
CA HIS A 152 21.56 -8.59 7.06
C HIS A 152 22.50 -9.50 6.29
N GLU A 153 22.18 -9.81 5.02
CA GLU A 153 23.04 -10.62 4.15
C GLU A 153 24.41 -9.96 3.93
N LEU A 154 24.44 -8.64 3.70
CA LEU A 154 25.68 -7.88 3.51
C LEU A 154 26.56 -7.97 4.75
N TYR A 155 25.98 -7.76 5.94
CA TYR A 155 26.72 -7.85 7.20
C TYR A 155 27.31 -9.24 7.42
N ASP A 156 26.54 -10.29 7.12
CA ASP A 156 27.03 -11.66 7.20
C ASP A 156 28.22 -11.90 6.27
N LYS A 157 28.20 -11.34 5.05
CA LYS A 157 29.35 -11.43 4.13
C LYS A 157 30.59 -10.74 4.70
N ILE A 158 30.45 -9.52 5.23
CA ILE A 158 31.57 -8.78 5.84
C ILE A 158 32.15 -9.60 7.00
N GLN A 159 31.31 -10.07 7.91
CA GLN A 159 31.76 -10.82 9.07
C GLN A 159 32.46 -12.14 8.69
N ASN A 160 32.00 -12.81 7.62
CA ASN A 160 32.66 -14.00 7.11
C ASN A 160 34.04 -13.70 6.53
N LEU A 161 34.22 -12.55 5.87
CA LEU A 161 35.52 -12.11 5.37
C LEU A 161 36.48 -11.79 6.51
N GLU A 162 36.02 -11.10 7.55
CA GLU A 162 36.81 -10.80 8.75
C GLU A 162 37.28 -12.10 9.44
N LYS A 163 36.36 -13.04 9.68
CA LYS A 163 36.70 -14.35 10.25
C LYS A 163 37.69 -15.13 9.39
N TYR A 164 37.56 -15.04 8.06
CA TYR A 164 38.49 -15.68 7.14
C TYR A 164 39.88 -15.04 7.20
N GLN A 165 39.95 -13.71 7.24
CA GLN A 165 41.19 -12.96 7.37
C GLN A 165 41.89 -13.29 8.70
N ASP A 166 41.16 -13.34 9.81
CA ASP A 166 41.70 -13.70 11.11
C ASP A 166 42.26 -15.13 11.13
N ARG A 167 41.58 -16.09 10.49
CA ARG A 167 42.09 -17.46 10.32
C ARG A 167 43.38 -17.51 9.51
N LEU A 168 43.50 -16.69 8.47
CA LEU A 168 44.72 -16.62 7.66
C LEU A 168 45.88 -15.98 8.45
N ARG A 169 45.61 -14.92 9.23
CA ARG A 169 46.60 -14.32 10.15
C ARG A 169 47.06 -15.31 11.20
N ALA A 170 46.15 -16.08 11.81
CA ALA A 170 46.48 -17.10 12.81
C ALA A 170 47.38 -18.21 12.25
N LYS A 171 47.28 -18.50 10.95
CA LYS A 171 48.15 -19.46 10.25
C LYS A 171 49.50 -18.86 9.81
N GLY A 172 49.73 -17.57 10.04
CA GLY A 172 50.92 -16.85 9.59
C GLY A 172 51.00 -16.63 8.07
N LEU A 173 49.89 -16.86 7.34
CA LEU A 173 49.84 -16.76 5.87
C LEU A 173 49.56 -15.33 5.37
N LEU A 174 49.17 -14.43 6.25
CA LEU A 174 49.00 -13.00 5.96
C LEU A 174 50.03 -12.19 6.76
N SER A 175 51.03 -11.64 6.07
CA SER A 175 51.96 -10.65 6.62
C SER A 175 51.22 -9.34 6.93
N GLN A 176 51.55 -8.69 8.04
CA GLN A 176 51.09 -7.32 8.28
C GLN A 176 51.61 -6.44 7.15
N ASP A 177 50.73 -5.84 6.35
CA ASP A 177 51.12 -4.76 5.44
C ASP A 177 51.62 -3.59 6.30
N VAL A 178 52.94 -3.53 6.47
CA VAL A 178 53.63 -2.40 7.08
C VAL A 178 53.47 -1.22 6.12
N LYS A 179 52.47 -0.38 6.36
CA LYS A 179 52.41 0.95 5.73
C LYS A 179 53.50 1.82 6.37
N GLN A 180 54.51 2.15 5.57
CA GLN A 180 55.41 3.29 5.78
C GLN A 180 54.63 4.61 5.64
#